data_AF-A0A1E4I221-F1
#
_entry.id   AF-A0A1E4I221-F1
#
_cell.length_a   1.000
_cell.length_b   1.000
_cell.length_c   1.000
_cell.angle_alpha   90.00
_cell.angle_beta   90.00
_cell.angle_gamma   90.00
#
_symmetry.space_group_name_H-M   'P 1'
#
loop_
_entity.id
_entity.type
_entity.pdbx_description
1 polymer ?
#
loop_
_entity_poly.entity_id
_entity_poly.type
_entity_poly.pdbx_seq_one_letter_code
_entity_poly.pdbx_strand_id
1 'polypeptide(L)'
;MEFRTTIATAGKNNTGIVVPDEVVEQLGAGKRPKVTVTAGGHTWRSSIASMGGRFLIGVSAEIRKITGIAGGDEVDVVVELDTEPREVTVAADLAAALDAAPGARAAFDKLSYSHQRRHVMAIDDAKTPETRARRIDKTVATLLNP
;
A
#
# COMPACT_ATOMS: atom_id res chain seq x y z
N MET A 1 7.75 11.44 -14.32
CA MET A 1 6.76 12.39 -14.87
C MET A 1 6.36 13.36 -13.77
N GLU A 2 6.16 14.63 -14.10
CA GLU A 2 5.81 15.67 -13.12
C GLU A 2 4.55 16.38 -13.59
N PHE A 3 3.65 16.67 -12.66
CA PHE A 3 2.42 17.41 -12.92
C PHE A 3 1.93 18.10 -11.65
N ARG A 4 1.22 19.21 -11.82
CA ARG A 4 0.53 19.91 -10.74
C ARG A 4 -0.92 19.48 -10.67
N THR A 5 -1.42 19.21 -9.47
CA THR A 5 -2.81 18.77 -9.29
C THR A 5 -3.40 19.20 -7.96
N THR A 6 -4.72 19.16 -7.86
CA THR A 6 -5.44 19.39 -6.61
C THR A 6 -5.76 18.06 -5.94
N ILE A 7 -5.52 17.97 -4.64
CA ILE A 7 -5.86 16.79 -3.85
C ILE A 7 -7.38 16.66 -3.73
N ALA A 8 -7.92 15.58 -4.28
CA ALA A 8 -9.31 15.23 -4.13
C ALA A 8 -9.62 14.69 -2.73
N THR A 9 -10.76 15.07 -2.18
CA THR A 9 -11.29 14.52 -0.93
C THR A 9 -12.46 13.58 -1.24
N ALA A 10 -12.41 12.36 -0.69
CA ALA A 10 -13.48 11.37 -0.81
C ALA A 10 -13.96 10.98 0.60
N GLY A 11 -15.10 11.53 1.02
CA GLY A 11 -15.65 11.31 2.37
C GLY A 11 -14.84 12.00 3.47
N LYS A 12 -14.99 11.56 4.72
CA LYS A 12 -14.36 12.23 5.88
C LYS A 12 -12.85 12.09 5.94
N ASN A 13 -12.29 10.95 5.51
CA ASN A 13 -10.91 10.59 5.80
C ASN A 13 -10.07 10.21 4.58
N ASN A 14 -10.62 10.12 3.37
CA ASN A 14 -9.83 9.70 2.21
C ASN A 14 -9.45 10.91 1.36
N THR A 15 -8.17 10.97 1.01
CA THR A 15 -7.58 11.97 0.12
C THR A 15 -6.85 11.27 -1.01
N GLY A 16 -6.92 11.81 -2.21
CA GLY A 16 -6.29 11.23 -3.38
C GLY A 16 -5.69 12.30 -4.29
N ILE A 17 -4.47 12.06 -4.76
CA ILE A 17 -3.85 12.84 -5.82
C ILE A 17 -4.55 12.46 -7.12
N VAL A 18 -5.10 13.44 -7.84
CA VAL A 18 -5.72 13.23 -9.16
C VAL A 18 -4.61 13.18 -10.19
N VAL A 19 -4.47 12.05 -10.88
CA VAL A 19 -3.47 11.85 -11.94
C VAL A 19 -4.15 12.13 -13.29
N PRO A 20 -3.62 13.05 -14.11
CA PRO A 20 -4.12 13.28 -15.45
C PRO A 20 -4.02 12.01 -16.33
N ASP A 21 -4.99 11.80 -17.21
CA ASP A 21 -5.01 10.65 -18.12
C ASP A 21 -3.74 10.57 -18.97
N GLU A 22 -3.24 11.70 -19.48
CA GLU A 22 -1.99 11.81 -20.25
C GLU A 22 -0.77 11.28 -19.49
N VAL A 23 -0.70 11.48 -18.17
CA VAL A 23 0.39 10.96 -17.34
C VAL A 23 0.27 9.44 -17.21
N VAL A 24 -0.95 8.92 -17.06
CA VAL A 24 -1.19 7.46 -16.99
C VAL A 24 -0.89 6.78 -18.32
N GLU A 25 -1.25 7.40 -19.43
CA GLU A 25 -0.93 6.91 -20.77
C GLU A 25 0.58 6.89 -21.02
N GLN A 26 1.29 7.97 -20.63
CA GLN A 26 2.76 8.04 -20.73
C GLN A 26 3.46 7.00 -19.85
N LEU A 27 2.86 6.60 -18.71
CA LEU A 27 3.39 5.51 -17.89
C LEU A 27 3.30 4.15 -18.62
N GLY A 28 2.43 3.98 -19.61
CA GLY A 28 2.43 2.81 -20.49
C GLY A 28 2.18 1.45 -19.82
N ALA A 29 1.81 1.43 -18.53
CA ALA A 29 1.65 0.21 -17.72
C ALA A 29 0.18 -0.11 -17.38
N GLY A 30 -0.75 0.34 -18.23
CA GLY A 30 -2.19 0.10 -18.11
C GLY A 30 -2.88 1.00 -17.07
N LYS A 31 -4.07 0.58 -16.62
CA LYS A 31 -4.97 1.43 -15.80
C LYS A 31 -4.68 1.42 -14.29
N ARG A 32 -3.80 0.54 -13.83
CA ARG A 32 -3.47 0.37 -12.40
C ARG A 32 -1.97 0.15 -12.14
N PRO A 33 -1.09 1.02 -12.68
CA PRO A 33 0.34 0.84 -12.50
C PRO A 33 0.75 1.03 -11.03
N LYS A 34 1.78 0.27 -10.63
CA LYS A 34 2.53 0.56 -9.41
C LYS A 34 3.43 1.74 -9.70
N VAL A 35 3.47 2.69 -8.77
CA VAL A 35 4.24 3.93 -8.95
C VAL A 35 4.98 4.32 -7.68
N THR A 36 6.11 4.98 -7.86
CA THR A 36 6.74 5.79 -6.83
C THR A 36 6.24 7.22 -6.99
N VAL A 37 5.88 7.85 -5.89
CA VAL A 37 5.22 9.15 -5.87
C VAL A 37 6.00 10.06 -4.95
N THR A 38 6.33 11.26 -5.42
CA THR A 38 6.96 12.32 -4.64
C THR A 38 6.04 13.51 -4.61
N ALA A 39 5.65 13.94 -3.41
CA ALA A 39 4.90 15.17 -3.19
C ALA A 39 5.16 15.70 -1.77
N GLY A 40 5.09 17.02 -1.58
CA GLY A 40 5.31 17.64 -0.26
C GLY A 40 6.67 17.28 0.36
N GLY A 41 7.70 17.12 -0.47
CA GLY A 41 9.05 16.77 -0.03
C GLY A 41 9.24 15.32 0.45
N HIS A 42 8.25 14.44 0.28
CA HIS A 42 8.35 13.03 0.67
C HIS A 42 8.09 12.12 -0.52
N THR A 43 8.85 11.03 -0.61
CA THR A 43 8.71 10.01 -1.64
C THR A 43 8.20 8.71 -1.03
N TRP A 44 7.16 8.12 -1.61
CA TRP A 44 6.60 6.85 -1.16
C TRP A 44 6.14 5.98 -2.34
N ARG A 45 6.07 4.67 -2.12
CA ARG A 45 5.58 3.71 -3.11
C ARG A 45 4.06 3.54 -2.97
N SER A 46 3.35 3.59 -4.08
CA SER A 46 1.89 3.48 -4.15
C SER A 46 1.43 2.78 -5.45
N SER A 47 0.16 2.92 -5.80
CA SER A 47 -0.41 2.44 -7.06
C SER A 47 -1.50 3.40 -7.52
N ILE A 48 -1.60 3.60 -8.83
CA ILE A 48 -2.72 4.32 -9.44
C ILE A 48 -3.95 3.41 -9.46
N ALA A 49 -5.11 3.97 -9.13
CA ALA A 49 -6.40 3.31 -9.24
C ALA A 49 -7.36 4.13 -10.12
N SER A 50 -8.11 3.45 -10.97
CA SER A 50 -9.20 4.07 -11.75
C SER A 50 -10.49 4.02 -10.93
N MET A 51 -11.08 5.18 -10.63
CA MET A 51 -12.33 5.31 -9.88
C MET A 51 -13.26 6.31 -10.56
N GLY A 52 -14.37 5.81 -11.14
CA GLY A 52 -15.37 6.66 -11.79
C GLY A 52 -14.82 7.47 -12.97
N GLY A 53 -13.94 6.87 -13.78
CA GLY A 53 -13.33 7.53 -14.95
C GLY A 53 -12.17 8.47 -14.62
N ARG A 54 -11.72 8.55 -13.36
CA ARG A 54 -10.54 9.32 -12.94
C ARG A 54 -9.46 8.41 -12.40
N PHE A 55 -8.21 8.79 -12.60
CA PHE A 55 -7.07 8.13 -11.98
C PHE A 55 -6.68 8.83 -10.68
N LEU A 56 -6.51 8.02 -9.63
CA LEU A 56 -6.24 8.50 -8.29
C LEU A 56 -5.08 7.72 -7.67
N ILE A 57 -4.24 8.42 -6.92
CA ILE A 57 -3.29 7.83 -5.99
C ILE A 57 -3.76 8.18 -4.58
N GLY A 58 -4.12 7.17 -3.80
CA GLY A 58 -4.54 7.38 -2.41
C GLY A 58 -3.37 7.90 -1.55
N VAL A 59 -3.64 8.91 -0.74
CA VAL A 59 -2.71 9.44 0.26
C VAL A 59 -3.16 8.95 1.64
N SER A 60 -2.34 8.11 2.27
CA SER A 60 -2.69 7.51 3.56
C SER A 60 -2.69 8.57 4.68
N ALA A 61 -3.29 8.24 5.83
CA ALA A 61 -3.23 9.11 7.01
C ALA A 61 -1.79 9.34 7.51
N GLU A 62 -0.90 8.36 7.33
CA GLU A 62 0.51 8.48 7.68
C GLU A 62 1.24 9.45 6.76
N ILE A 63 1.09 9.30 5.43
CA ILE A 63 1.73 10.21 4.47
C ILE A 63 1.25 11.64 4.68
N ARG A 64 -0.05 11.87 4.89
CA ARG A 64 -0.57 13.21 5.20
C ARG A 64 0.04 13.83 6.45
N LYS A 65 0.32 13.03 7.49
CA LYS A 65 0.99 13.54 8.70
C LYS A 65 2.43 13.95 8.42
N ILE A 66 3.11 13.26 7.50
CA ILE A 66 4.51 13.53 7.13
C ILE A 66 4.59 14.76 6.22
N THR A 67 3.75 14.82 5.19
CA THR A 67 3.82 15.86 4.15
C THR A 67 2.99 17.10 4.47
N GLY A 68 2.06 17.01 5.42
CA GLY A 68 1.09 18.07 5.70
C GLY A 68 0.00 18.21 4.65
N ILE A 69 0.01 17.37 3.60
CA ILE A 69 -0.94 17.46 2.48
C ILE A 69 -2.37 17.20 2.96
N ALA A 70 -3.27 18.12 2.64
CA ALA A 70 -4.69 18.08 2.92
C ALA A 70 -5.53 18.05 1.64
N GLY A 71 -6.81 17.75 1.79
CA GLY A 71 -7.76 17.80 0.70
C GLY A 71 -8.02 19.24 0.25
N GLY A 72 -7.98 19.49 -1.05
CA GLY A 72 -8.09 20.82 -1.64
C GLY A 72 -6.75 21.52 -1.89
N ASP A 73 -5.64 20.98 -1.37
CA ASP A 73 -4.31 21.55 -1.62
C ASP A 73 -3.90 21.37 -3.07
N GLU A 74 -3.23 22.38 -3.63
CA GLU A 74 -2.47 22.22 -4.86
C GLU A 74 -1.07 21.74 -4.54
N VAL A 75 -0.65 20.66 -5.20
CA VAL A 75 0.68 20.07 -5.01
C VAL A 75 1.33 19.77 -6.35
N ASP A 76 2.64 19.96 -6.40
CA ASP A 76 3.48 19.43 -7.46
C ASP A 76 3.81 17.97 -7.13
N VAL A 77 3.55 17.07 -8.09
CA VAL A 77 3.66 15.63 -7.92
C VAL A 77 4.56 15.06 -9.00
N VAL A 78 5.56 14.30 -8.56
CA VAL A 78 6.36 13.46 -9.45
C VAL A 78 5.91 12.02 -9.31
N VAL A 79 5.61 11.36 -10.43
CA VAL A 79 5.29 9.92 -10.49
C VAL A 79 6.22 9.19 -11.43
N GLU A 80 6.63 8.00 -11.03
CA GLU A 80 7.48 7.11 -11.81
C GLU A 80 6.96 5.67 -11.70
N LEU A 81 7.16 4.86 -12.73
CA LEU A 81 6.82 3.45 -12.64
C LEU A 81 7.66 2.76 -11.58
N ASP A 82 6.96 2.06 -10.69
CA ASP A 82 7.59 1.22 -9.70
C ASP A 82 7.70 -0.22 -10.23
N THR A 83 8.86 -0.52 -10.81
CA THR A 83 9.21 -1.84 -11.34
C THR A 83 9.97 -2.71 -10.33
N GLU A 84 10.34 -2.15 -9.16
CA GLU A 84 11.09 -2.89 -8.16
C GLU A 84 10.25 -4.05 -7.60
N PRO A 85 10.82 -5.26 -7.49
CA PRO A 85 10.15 -6.39 -6.85
C PRO A 85 9.81 -6.01 -5.41
N ARG A 86 8.53 -6.16 -5.05
CA ARG A 86 8.05 -5.92 -3.69
C ARG A 86 8.08 -7.25 -2.96
N GLU A 87 9.19 -7.55 -2.31
CA GLU A 87 9.35 -8.76 -1.50
C GLU A 87 8.92 -8.49 -0.06
N VAL A 88 8.13 -9.40 0.50
CA VAL A 88 7.82 -9.40 1.93
C VAL A 88 8.70 -10.46 2.58
N THR A 89 9.65 -10.03 3.42
CA THR A 89 10.43 -10.96 4.22
C THR A 89 9.54 -11.58 5.29
N VAL A 90 9.23 -12.86 5.14
CA VAL A 90 8.48 -13.63 6.14
C VAL A 90 9.47 -14.19 7.15
N ALA A 91 9.34 -13.78 8.41
CA ALA A 91 10.16 -14.31 9.50
C ALA A 91 9.91 -15.82 9.70
N ALA A 92 10.93 -16.53 10.17
CA ALA A 92 10.93 -18.00 10.25
C ALA A 92 9.77 -18.57 11.09
N ASP A 93 9.37 -17.88 12.15
CA ASP A 93 8.28 -18.29 13.02
C ASP A 93 6.90 -18.12 12.38
N LEU A 94 6.68 -17.04 11.63
CA LEU A 94 5.47 -16.90 10.81
C LEU A 94 5.45 -17.93 9.69
N ALA A 95 6.57 -18.19 9.02
CA ALA A 95 6.65 -19.20 7.98
C ALA A 95 6.29 -20.59 8.53
N ALA A 96 6.87 -20.97 9.68
CA ALA A 96 6.57 -22.23 10.35
C ALA A 96 5.07 -22.35 10.71
N ALA A 97 4.46 -21.28 11.21
CA ALA A 97 3.03 -21.27 11.54
C ALA A 97 2.12 -21.38 10.30
N LEU A 98 2.49 -20.73 9.19
CA LEU A 98 1.77 -20.84 7.91
C LEU A 98 1.86 -22.25 7.32
N ASP A 99 3.02 -22.89 7.45
CA ASP A 99 3.26 -24.24 6.93
C ASP A 99 2.63 -25.33 7.81
N ALA A 100 2.49 -25.09 9.11
CA ALA A 100 1.80 -25.98 10.04
C ALA A 100 0.27 -26.00 9.85
N ALA A 101 -0.30 -24.96 9.21
CA ALA A 101 -1.73 -24.79 9.06
C ALA A 101 -2.19 -25.02 7.61
N PRO A 102 -2.91 -26.13 7.31
CA PRO A 102 -3.32 -26.47 5.95
C PRO A 102 -4.11 -25.34 5.29
N GLY A 103 -3.61 -24.84 4.15
CA GLY A 103 -4.22 -23.76 3.38
C GLY A 103 -3.80 -22.34 3.79
N ALA A 104 -3.18 -22.14 4.96
CA ALA A 104 -2.79 -20.81 5.42
C ALA A 104 -1.67 -20.20 4.55
N ARG A 105 -0.64 -20.98 4.22
CA ARG A 105 0.43 -20.56 3.28
C ARG A 105 -0.12 -20.13 1.93
N ALA A 106 -0.98 -20.96 1.32
CA ALA A 106 -1.57 -20.65 0.02
C ALA A 106 -2.50 -19.42 0.07
N ALA A 107 -3.22 -19.20 1.18
CA ALA A 107 -4.02 -18.00 1.39
C ALA A 107 -3.14 -16.76 1.52
N PHE A 108 -2.03 -16.85 2.27
CA PHE A 108 -1.05 -15.77 2.44
C PHE A 108 -0.41 -15.39 1.11
N ASP A 109 0.05 -16.37 0.33
CA ASP A 109 0.73 -16.13 -0.95
C ASP A 109 -0.20 -15.48 -2.00
N LYS A 110 -1.52 -15.69 -1.89
CA LYS A 110 -2.53 -15.04 -2.74
C LYS A 110 -2.82 -13.59 -2.34
N LEU A 111 -2.42 -13.15 -1.15
CA LEU A 111 -2.63 -11.77 -0.73
C LEU A 111 -1.80 -10.82 -1.59
N SER A 112 -2.33 -9.61 -1.84
CA SER A 112 -1.52 -8.53 -2.40
C SER A 112 -0.33 -8.22 -1.49
N TYR A 113 0.77 -7.72 -2.05
CA TYR A 113 1.94 -7.28 -1.28
C TYR A 113 1.59 -6.43 -0.05
N SER A 114 0.67 -5.47 -0.20
CA SER A 114 0.26 -4.58 0.89
C SER A 114 -0.45 -5.33 2.02
N HIS A 115 -1.17 -6.40 1.70
CA HIS A 115 -1.83 -7.26 2.68
C HIS A 115 -0.83 -8.18 3.37
N GLN A 116 0.08 -8.82 2.62
CA GLN A 116 1.18 -9.60 3.20
C GLN A 116 2.03 -8.74 4.14
N ARG A 117 2.46 -7.56 3.69
CA ARG A 117 3.25 -6.60 4.47
C ARG A 117 2.52 -6.14 5.73
N ARG A 118 1.19 -5.95 5.69
CA ARG A 118 0.42 -5.57 6.89
C ARG A 118 0.51 -6.62 7.98
N HIS A 119 0.41 -7.90 7.63
CA HIS A 119 0.54 -8.99 8.59
C HIS A 119 1.95 -9.07 9.16
N VAL A 120 2.97 -9.00 8.30
CA VAL A 120 4.37 -9.05 8.70
C VAL A 120 4.75 -7.88 9.60
N MET A 121 4.43 -6.63 9.21
CA MET A 121 4.70 -5.46 10.05
C MET A 121 4.02 -5.55 11.41
N ALA A 122 2.76 -6.02 11.46
CA ALA A 122 2.10 -6.22 12.74
C ALA A 122 2.86 -7.23 13.62
N ILE A 123 3.40 -8.30 13.05
CA ILE A 123 4.16 -9.32 13.79
C ILE A 123 5.54 -8.78 14.22
N ASP A 124 6.22 -8.03 13.35
CA ASP A 124 7.54 -7.46 13.63
C ASP A 124 7.52 -6.30 14.63
N ASP A 125 6.43 -5.53 14.67
CA ASP A 125 6.22 -4.48 15.68
C ASP A 125 5.95 -5.05 17.09
N ALA A 126 5.91 -6.37 17.27
CA ALA A 126 5.67 -6.98 18.57
C ALA A 126 6.94 -6.96 19.44
N LYS A 127 6.91 -6.21 20.55
CA LYS A 127 8.04 -6.06 21.47
C LYS A 127 8.25 -7.25 22.42
N THR A 128 7.25 -8.10 22.60
CA THR A 128 7.33 -9.29 23.46
C THR A 128 7.08 -10.57 22.66
N PRO A 129 7.76 -11.67 22.99
CA PRO A 129 7.53 -12.97 22.34
C PRO A 129 6.07 -13.42 22.41
N GLU A 130 5.40 -13.17 23.53
CA GLU A 130 3.98 -13.49 23.74
C GLU A 130 3.07 -12.71 22.78
N THR A 131 3.33 -11.42 22.59
CA THR A 131 2.56 -10.59 21.64
C THR A 131 2.81 -11.05 20.22
N ARG A 132 4.05 -11.44 19.90
CA ARG A 132 4.43 -11.93 18.58
C ARG A 132 3.70 -13.24 18.25
N ALA A 133 3.76 -14.23 19.14
CA ALA A 133 3.03 -15.50 19.01
C ALA A 133 1.52 -15.27 18.80
N ARG A 134 0.89 -14.46 19.65
CA ARG A 134 -0.55 -14.13 19.51
C ARG A 134 -0.88 -13.47 18.16
N ARG A 135 -0.01 -12.61 17.62
CA ARG A 135 -0.22 -11.97 16.31
C ARG A 135 -0.02 -12.94 15.14
N ILE A 136 0.89 -13.91 15.29
CA ILE A 136 1.06 -15.01 14.33
C ILE A 136 -0.22 -15.87 14.31
N ASP A 137 -0.70 -16.33 15.46
CA ASP A 137 -1.92 -17.14 15.57
C ASP A 137 -3.13 -16.41 14.98
N LYS A 138 -3.29 -15.12 15.30
CA LYS A 138 -4.35 -14.29 14.74
C LYS A 138 -4.26 -14.18 13.22
N THR A 139 -3.05 -14.04 12.69
CA THR A 139 -2.82 -13.97 11.24
C THR A 139 -3.24 -15.26 10.57
N VAL A 140 -2.78 -16.42 11.07
CA VAL A 140 -3.17 -17.74 10.55
C VAL A 140 -4.69 -17.92 10.61
N ALA A 141 -5.33 -17.59 11.74
CA ALA A 141 -6.78 -17.69 11.90
C ALA A 141 -7.56 -16.82 10.90
N THR A 142 -7.06 -15.61 10.62
CA THR A 142 -7.66 -14.68 9.65
C THR A 142 -7.52 -15.19 8.22
N LEU A 143 -6.39 -15.82 7.87
CA LEU A 143 -6.15 -16.37 6.54
C LEU A 143 -7.04 -17.58 6.24
N LEU A 144 -7.34 -18.38 7.26
CA LEU A 144 -8.17 -19.59 7.13
C LEU A 144 -9.68 -19.29 7.20
N ASN A 145 -10.06 -18.16 7.80
CA ASN A 145 -11.45 -17.70 7.89
C ASN A 145 -11.57 -16.29 7.28
N PRO A 146 -11.48 -16.18 5.94
CA PRO A 146 -11.46 -14.91 5.22
C PRO A 146 -12.79 -14.16 5.25
#